data_AF-A0A924TPB6-F1
#
_entry.id   AF-A0A924TPB6-F1
#
_cell.length_a   1.000
_cell.length_b   1.000
_cell.length_c   1.000
_cell.angle_alpha   90.00
_cell.angle_beta   90.00
_cell.angle_gamma   90.00
#
_symmetry.space_group_name_H-M   'P 1'
#
loop_
_entity.id
_entity.type
_entity.pdbx_description
1 polymer ?
#
loop_
_entity_poly.entity_id
_entity_poly.type
_entity_poly.pdbx_seq_one_letter_code
_entity_poly.pdbx_strand_id
1 'polypeptide(L)'
;MPDTRRLLAWRATRACFAVGTTAFLMGVLQGVLDGWAVSSWVLIGFGVVLVVAATFGPWDSPSSGRNRSVLGLRARSGPDKL
;
A
#
# COMPACT_ATOMS: atom_id res chain seq x y z
N MET A 1 -22.25 11.00 -9.16
CA MET A 1 -22.16 9.72 -8.41
C MET A 1 -20.69 9.46 -8.09
N PRO A 2 -20.31 9.18 -6.84
CA PRO A 2 -18.93 8.85 -6.50
C PRO A 2 -18.52 7.51 -7.13
N ASP A 3 -17.37 7.52 -7.78
CA ASP A 3 -16.82 6.42 -8.56
C ASP A 3 -16.41 5.28 -7.61
N THR A 4 -17.25 4.25 -7.48
CA THR A 4 -17.10 3.15 -6.50
C THR A 4 -15.76 2.43 -6.63
N ARG A 5 -15.21 2.34 -7.84
CA ARG A 5 -13.88 1.80 -8.11
C ARG A 5 -12.77 2.59 -7.42
N ARG A 6 -12.86 3.92 -7.41
CA ARG A 6 -11.89 4.78 -6.73
C ARG A 6 -12.00 4.65 -5.22
N LEU A 7 -13.23 4.49 -4.69
CA LEU A 7 -13.48 4.23 -3.27
C LEU A 7 -12.87 2.91 -2.79
N LEU A 8 -12.97 1.84 -3.58
CA LEU A 8 -12.31 0.57 -3.30
C LEU A 8 -10.79 0.68 -3.39
N ALA A 9 -10.28 1.41 -4.39
CA ALA A 9 -8.84 1.55 -4.61
C ALA A 9 -8.11 2.19 -3.41
N TRP A 10 -8.58 3.32 -2.86
CA TRP A 10 -7.87 3.96 -1.74
C TRP A 10 -7.94 3.16 -0.44
N ARG A 11 -9.07 2.47 -0.21
CA ARG A 11 -9.21 1.53 0.92
C ARG A 11 -8.24 0.36 0.78
N ALA A 12 -8.15 -0.22 -0.41
CA ALA A 12 -7.20 -1.28 -0.71
C ALA A 12 -5.75 -0.81 -0.54
N THR A 13 -5.41 0.40 -0.98
CA THR A 13 -4.09 1.00 -0.76
C THR A 13 -3.72 1.09 0.71
N ARG A 14 -4.64 1.59 1.57
CA ARG A 14 -4.40 1.64 3.02
C ARG A 14 -4.30 0.25 3.66
N ALA A 15 -5.14 -0.70 3.22
CA ALA A 15 -5.08 -2.07 3.70
C ALA A 15 -3.75 -2.74 3.33
N CYS A 16 -3.30 -2.62 2.08
CA CYS A 16 -2.00 -3.12 1.64
C CYS A 16 -0.85 -2.49 2.44
N PHE A 17 -0.92 -1.19 2.71
CA PHE A 17 0.10 -0.54 3.54
C PHE A 17 0.16 -1.14 4.95
N ALA A 18 -0.99 -1.23 5.64
CA ALA A 18 -1.07 -1.72 7.01
C ALA A 18 -0.66 -3.19 7.13
N VAL A 19 -1.15 -4.04 6.22
CA VAL A 19 -0.77 -5.46 6.17
C VAL A 19 0.71 -5.59 5.83
N GLY A 20 1.21 -4.79 4.88
CA GLY A 20 2.61 -4.79 4.47
C GLY A 20 3.57 -4.40 5.59
N THR A 21 3.27 -3.31 6.32
CA THR A 21 4.09 -2.90 7.48
C THR A 21 4.04 -3.93 8.59
N THR A 22 2.87 -4.51 8.86
CA THR A 22 2.74 -5.56 9.89
C THR A 22 3.56 -6.81 9.52
N ALA A 23 3.45 -7.29 8.28
CA ALA A 23 4.21 -8.44 7.81
C ALA A 23 5.74 -8.20 7.86
N PHE A 24 6.18 -7.01 7.45
CA PHE A 24 7.58 -6.61 7.56
C PHE A 24 8.07 -6.63 9.01
N LEU A 25 7.35 -5.98 9.93
CA LEU A 25 7.74 -5.91 11.34
C LEU A 25 7.75 -7.29 12.00
N MET A 26 6.77 -8.14 11.69
CA MET A 26 6.73 -9.53 12.17
C MET A 26 7.89 -10.35 11.63
N GLY A 27 8.25 -10.19 10.35
CA GLY A 27 9.39 -10.88 9.76
C GLY A 27 10.72 -10.44 10.38
N VAL A 28 10.90 -9.14 10.65
CA VAL A 28 12.08 -8.63 11.36
C VAL A 28 12.11 -9.15 12.80
N LEU A 29 11.00 -9.07 13.53
CA LEU A 29 10.90 -9.56 14.90
C LEU A 29 11.22 -11.06 14.97
N GLN A 30 10.63 -11.86 14.09
CA GLN A 30 10.92 -13.28 13.98
C GLN A 30 12.41 -13.54 13.67
N GLY A 31 13.00 -12.80 12.72
CA GLY A 31 14.42 -12.91 12.40
C GLY A 31 15.35 -12.59 13.58
N VAL A 32 14.95 -11.65 14.43
CA VAL A 32 15.69 -11.28 15.66
C VAL A 32 15.52 -12.32 16.77
N LEU A 33 14.32 -12.89 16.94
CA LEU A 33 14.03 -13.84 18.02
C LEU A 33 14.47 -15.27 17.71
N ASP A 34 14.20 -15.76 16.50
CA ASP A 34 14.35 -17.17 16.11
C ASP A 34 15.54 -17.40 15.17
N GLY A 35 16.31 -16.34 14.88
CA GLY A 35 17.35 -16.35 13.84
C GLY A 35 16.77 -16.15 12.44
N TRP A 36 17.59 -15.63 11.52
CA TRP A 36 17.20 -15.20 10.17
C TRP A 36 16.85 -16.36 9.22
N ALA A 37 15.83 -17.14 9.57
CA ALA A 37 15.28 -18.22 8.76
C ALA A 37 14.63 -17.69 7.47
N VAL A 38 14.47 -18.58 6.50
CA VAL A 38 13.84 -18.26 5.19
C VAL A 38 12.44 -17.67 5.37
N SER A 39 11.66 -18.14 6.35
CA SER A 39 10.33 -17.61 6.67
C SER A 39 10.34 -16.12 7.03
N SER A 40 11.34 -15.67 7.78
CA SER A 40 11.52 -14.26 8.15
C SER A 40 11.76 -13.40 6.91
N TRP A 41 12.61 -13.87 5.99
CA TRP A 41 12.87 -13.19 4.73
C TRP A 41 11.66 -13.17 3.80
N VAL A 42 10.84 -14.22 3.79
CA VAL A 42 9.58 -14.26 3.03
C VAL A 42 8.60 -13.22 3.57
N LEU A 43 8.43 -13.12 4.89
CA LEU A 43 7.58 -12.11 5.52
C LEU A 43 8.06 -10.68 5.23
N ILE A 44 9.37 -10.45 5.33
CA ILE A 44 10.00 -9.17 5.01
C ILE A 44 9.77 -8.81 3.54
N GLY A 45 10.07 -9.73 2.61
CA GLY A 45 9.90 -9.51 1.18
C GLY A 45 8.45 -9.24 0.81
N PHE A 46 7.51 -10.03 1.35
CA PHE A 46 6.09 -9.82 1.16
C PHE A 46 5.62 -8.47 1.70
N GLY A 47 6.05 -8.10 2.91
CA GLY A 47 5.75 -6.83 3.53
C GLY A 47 6.23 -5.63 2.70
N VAL A 48 7.48 -5.70 2.22
CA VAL A 48 8.07 -4.68 1.34
C VAL A 48 7.28 -4.53 0.05
N VAL A 49 6.94 -5.63 -0.63
CA VAL A 49 6.16 -5.58 -1.89
C VAL A 49 4.81 -4.91 -1.67
N LEU A 50 4.11 -5.23 -0.58
CA LEU A 50 2.82 -4.62 -0.26
C LEU A 50 2.94 -3.13 0.07
N VAL A 51 3.95 -2.73 0.84
CA VAL A 51 4.20 -1.32 1.16
C VAL A 51 4.52 -0.55 -0.11
N VAL A 52 5.39 -1.08 -0.97
CA VAL A 52 5.74 -0.47 -2.26
C VAL A 52 4.51 -0.33 -3.14
N ALA A 53 3.72 -1.39 -3.29
CA ALA A 53 2.46 -1.33 -4.03
C ALA A 53 1.51 -0.26 -3.47
N ALA A 54 1.44 -0.14 -2.14
CA ALA A 54 0.64 0.90 -1.50
C ALA A 54 1.18 2.31 -1.76
N THR A 55 2.49 2.52 -1.82
CA THR A 55 3.05 3.87 -2.12
C THR A 55 2.67 4.39 -3.51
N PHE A 56 2.41 3.49 -4.47
CA PHE A 56 1.96 3.83 -5.82
C PHE A 56 0.42 4.00 -5.95
N GLY A 57 -0.36 3.59 -4.95
CA GLY A 57 -1.82 3.67 -4.96
C GLY A 57 -2.39 5.05 -4.56
N PRO A 58 -3.71 5.27 -4.73
CA PRO A 58 -4.38 6.48 -4.24
C PRO A 58 -4.50 6.46 -2.70
N TRP A 59 -3.94 7.46 -2.02
CA TRP A 59 -3.94 7.52 -0.55
C TRP A 59 -5.11 8.29 0.05
N ASP A 60 -5.65 9.19 -0.73
CA ASP A 60 -6.73 10.08 -0.35
C ASP A 60 -8.06 9.60 -0.95
N SER A 61 -9.15 9.88 -0.23
CA SER A 61 -10.48 9.55 -0.73
C SER A 61 -10.82 10.41 -1.96
N PRO A 62 -11.64 9.89 -2.90
CA PRO A 62 -12.12 10.67 -4.04
C PRO A 62 -12.88 11.94 -3.63
N SER A 63 -13.50 11.93 -2.44
CA SER A 63 -14.22 13.06 -1.86
C SER A 63 -13.33 14.16 -1.29
N SER A 64 -12.04 13.89 -1.08
CA SER A 64 -11.06 14.86 -0.56
C SER A 64 -10.62 15.89 -1.62
N GLY A 65 -10.87 15.62 -2.91
CA GLY A 65 -10.38 16.43 -4.03
C GLY A 65 -8.85 16.34 -4.25
N ARG A 66 -8.10 15.83 -3.27
CA ARG A 66 -6.69 15.45 -3.39
C ARG A 66 -6.65 14.00 -3.86
N ASN A 67 -6.14 13.74 -5.07
CA ASN A 67 -5.97 12.39 -5.62
C ASN A 67 -4.47 12.14 -5.78
N ARG A 68 -3.74 12.11 -4.66
CA ARG A 68 -2.28 12.00 -4.63
C ARG A 68 -1.87 10.62 -4.09
N SER A 69 -0.79 10.07 -4.64
CA SER A 69 -0.06 8.96 -4.03
C SER A 69 0.79 9.49 -2.86
N VAL A 70 1.38 8.60 -2.05
CA VAL A 70 2.30 8.98 -0.96
C VAL A 70 3.51 9.76 -1.47
N LEU A 71 3.96 9.47 -2.69
CA LEU A 71 5.06 10.19 -3.34
C LEU A 71 4.62 11.56 -3.93
N GLY A 72 3.39 11.99 -3.66
CA GLY A 72 2.84 13.24 -4.21
C GLY A 72 2.53 13.18 -5.70
N LEU A 73 2.76 12.03 -6.35
CA LEU A 73 2.39 11.80 -7.74
C LEU A 73 0.88 11.78 -7.84
N ARG A 74 0.31 12.51 -8.80
CA ARG A 74 -1.13 12.45 -9.08
C ARG A 74 -1.45 11.01 -9.46
N ALA A 75 -2.25 10.32 -8.66
CA ALA A 75 -2.75 9.00 -9.01
C ALA A 75 -3.65 9.22 -10.24
N ARG A 76 -3.10 8.94 -11.43
CA ARG A 76 -3.59 9.23 -12.79
C ARG A 76 -4.84 10.11 -12.84
N SER A 77 -4.73 11.29 -13.45
CA SER A 77 -5.88 11.84 -14.17
C SER A 77 -6.28 10.78 -15.20
N GLY A 78 -7.33 10.00 -14.90
CA GLY A 78 -8.10 9.35 -15.94
C GLY A 78 -8.49 10.41 -16.99
N PRO A 79 -8.70 10.02 -18.25
CA PRO A 79 -8.96 10.95 -19.33
C PRO A 79 -10.29 11.65 -19.08
N ASP A 80 -10.24 12.75 -18.32
CA ASP A 80 -11.25 13.78 -18.37
C ASP A 80 -10.95 14.54 -19.67
N LYS A 81 -11.75 14.25 -20.70
CA LYS A 81 -11.78 14.87 -22.04
C LYS A 81 -10.89 14.23 -23.11
N LEU A 82 -11.50 13.36 -23.91
CA LEU A 82 -11.86 13.64 -25.30
C LEU A 82 -13.16 12.92 -25.63
#